data_AF-E3GDX8-F1
#
_entry.id   AF-E3GDX8-F1
#
_cell.length_a   1.000
_cell.length_b   1.000
_cell.length_c   1.000
_cell.angle_alpha   90.00
_cell.angle_beta   90.00
_cell.angle_gamma   90.00
#
_symmetry.space_group_name_H-M   'P 1'
#
loop_
_entity.id
_entity.type
_entity.pdbx_description
1 polymer ?
#
loop_
_entity_poly.entity_id
_entity_poly.type
_entity_poly.pdbx_seq_one_letter_code
_entity_poly.pdbx_strand_id
1 'polypeptide(L)' 'MKGEETGTRDLKEALHAYEKKLLLDVLAENCYNISKSARILGISRQNLQHKIKRYHIAVEHRTAGSSHG' A
#
# COMPACT_ATOMS: atom_id res chain seq x y z
N MET A 1 9.29 5.64 29.29
CA MET A 1 8.13 6.42 28.79
C MET A 1 7.86 5.93 27.37
N LYS A 2 6.75 5.33 26.95
CA LYS A 2 5.52 4.75 27.54
C LYS A 2 5.36 3.35 26.87
N GLY A 3 4.91 2.30 27.59
CA GLY A 3 3.52 1.82 27.53
C GLY A 3 3.19 1.27 26.13
N GLU A 4 2.83 0.03 25.87
CA GLU A 4 2.00 -0.90 26.63
C GLU A 4 2.01 -2.21 25.83
N GLU A 5 2.22 -3.32 26.51
CA GLU A 5 2.08 -4.68 26.03
C GLU A 5 0.62 -5.10 26.27
N THR A 6 -0.28 -4.79 25.33
CA THR A 6 -1.63 -5.36 25.30
C THR A 6 -1.98 -5.89 23.92
N GLY A 7 -2.35 -7.17 23.85
CA GLY A 7 -2.97 -7.79 22.69
C GLY A 7 -4.40 -7.28 22.49
N THR A 8 -4.54 -6.00 22.15
CA THR A 8 -5.78 -5.44 21.59
C THR A 8 -5.58 -5.39 20.09
N ARG A 9 -6.21 -6.31 19.36
CA ARG A 9 -6.33 -6.22 17.90
C ARG A 9 -7.24 -5.03 17.59
N ASP A 10 -6.70 -3.82 17.67
CA ASP A 10 -7.42 -2.63 17.27
C ASP A 10 -7.94 -2.84 15.85
N LEU A 11 -9.25 -2.64 15.64
CA LEU A 11 -9.88 -2.81 14.32
C LEU A 11 -9.12 -2.04 13.25
N LYS A 12 -8.54 -0.91 13.63
CA LYS A 12 -7.71 -0.07 12.78
C LYS A 12 -6.44 -0.80 12.31
N GLU A 13 -5.76 -1.53 13.20
CA GLU A 13 -4.57 -2.30 12.84
C GLU A 13 -4.93 -3.51 11.97
N ALA A 14 -6.01 -4.21 12.30
CA ALA A 14 -6.52 -5.32 11.50
C ALA A 14 -6.91 -4.86 10.09
N LEU A 15 -7.58 -3.73 9.96
CA LEU A 15 -7.90 -3.10 8.68
C LEU A 15 -6.63 -2.71 7.92
N HIS A 16 -5.63 -2.15 8.60
CA HIS A 16 -4.37 -1.75 7.98
C HIS A 16 -3.58 -2.96 7.46
N ALA A 17 -3.53 -4.05 8.23
CA ALA A 17 -2.92 -5.31 7.83
C ALA A 17 -3.65 -5.96 6.66
N TYR A 18 -4.99 -5.97 6.70
CA TYR A 18 -5.81 -6.47 5.61
C TYR A 18 -5.64 -5.64 4.33
N GLU A 19 -5.69 -4.31 4.44
CA GLU A 19 -5.51 -3.41 3.31
C GLU A 19 -4.11 -3.59 2.69
N LYS A 20 -3.06 -3.68 3.50
CA LYS A 20 -1.68 -3.96 3.03
C LYS A 20 -1.60 -5.31 2.32
N LYS A 21 -2.20 -6.35 2.89
CA LYS A 21 -2.20 -7.70 2.32
C LYS A 21 -2.93 -7.71 0.98
N LEU A 22 -4.11 -7.09 0.90
CA LEU A 22 -4.89 -6.97 -0.34
C LEU A 22 -4.10 -6.21 -1.42
N LEU A 23 -3.44 -5.11 -1.05
CA LEU A 23 -2.59 -4.37 -1.97
C LEU A 23 -1.46 -5.25 -2.53
N LEU A 24 -0.77 -5.98 -1.64
CA LEU A 24 0.33 -6.87 -2.00
C LEU A 24 -0.12 -8.00 -2.92
N ASP A 25 -1.27 -8.61 -2.63
CA ASP A 25 -1.85 -9.71 -3.41
C ASP A 25 -2.14 -9.25 -4.84
N VAL A 26 -2.92 -8.17 -4.98
CA VAL A 26 -3.25 -7.61 -6.30
C VAL A 26 -1.99 -7.15 -7.03
N LEU A 27 -1.03 -6.52 -6.33
CA LEU A 27 0.24 -6.13 -6.94
C LEU A 27 1.01 -7.36 -7.43
N ALA A 28 1.16 -8.41 -6.63
CA ALA A 28 1.87 -9.62 -7.00
C ALA A 28 1.23 -10.32 -8.21
N GLU A 29 -0.10 -10.48 -8.21
CA GLU A 29 -0.85 -11.04 -9.34
C GLU A 29 -0.68 -10.23 -10.64
N ASN A 30 -0.47 -8.92 -10.50
CA ASN A 30 -0.31 -8.01 -11.63
C ASN A 30 1.15 -7.64 -11.91
N CYS A 31 2.13 -8.42 -11.43
CA CYS A 31 3.56 -8.17 -11.63
C CYS A 31 4.00 -6.76 -11.18
N TYR A 32 3.49 -6.32 -10.03
CA TYR A 32 3.68 -5.00 -9.45
C TYR A 32 3.28 -3.82 -10.37
N ASN A 33 2.37 -4.07 -11.31
CA ASN A 33 1.88 -3.02 -12.22
C ASN A 33 0.88 -2.12 -11.50
N ILE A 34 1.36 -0.96 -11.06
CA ILE A 34 0.58 0.04 -10.28
C ILE A 34 -0.68 0.46 -11.03
N SER A 35 -0.60 0.72 -12.33
CA SER A 35 -1.73 1.19 -13.12
C SER A 35 -2.84 0.13 -13.22
N LYS A 36 -2.44 -1.14 -13.46
CA LYS A 36 -3.37 -2.26 -13.56
C LYS A 36 -4.00 -2.59 -12.20
N SER A 37 -3.19 -2.61 -11.15
CA SER A 37 -3.62 -2.85 -9.77
C SER A 37 -4.57 -1.76 -9.27
N ALA A 38 -4.29 -0.48 -9.57
CA ALA A 38 -5.14 0.64 -9.17
C ALA A 38 -6.53 0.54 -9.82
N ARG A 39 -6.57 0.15 -11.12
CA ARG A 39 -7.82 -0.08 -11.85
C ARG A 39 -8.62 -1.25 -11.25
N ILE A 40 -7.96 -2.34 -10.86
CA ILE A 40 -8.61 -3.49 -10.21
C ILE A 40 -9.16 -3.11 -8.84
N LEU A 41 -8.38 -2.36 -8.05
CA LEU A 41 -8.77 -1.86 -6.73
C LEU A 41 -9.78 -0.71 -6.80
N GLY A 42 -10.11 -0.21 -8.00
CA GLY A 42 -11.06 0.90 -8.19
C GLY A 42 -10.57 2.24 -7.66
N ILE A 43 -9.26 2.41 -7.46
CA ILE A 43 -8.65 3.64 -6.94
C ILE A 43 -7.76 4.32 -7.98
N SER A 44 -7.47 5.60 -7.77
CA SER A 44 -6.49 6.29 -8.61
C SER A 44 -5.08 5.71 -8.42
N ARG A 45 -4.31 5.65 -9.51
CA ARG A 45 -2.87 5.30 -9.49
C ARG A 45 -2.10 6.10 -8.45
N GLN A 46 -2.40 7.39 -8.31
CA GLN A 46 -1.74 8.27 -7.33
C GLN A 46 -2.04 7.85 -5.89
N ASN A 47 -3.29 7.45 -5.62
CA ASN A 47 -3.73 6.98 -4.32
C ASN A 47 -3.05 5.65 -3.98
N LEU A 48 -3.00 4.71 -4.94
CA LEU A 48 -2.27 3.45 -4.79
C LEU A 48 -0.78 3.69 -4.52
N GLN A 49 -0.14 4.57 -5.29
CA GLN A 49 1.28 4.88 -5.14
C GLN A 49 1.58 5.53 -3.77
N HIS A 50 0.67 6.38 -3.27
CA HIS A 50 0.76 6.95 -1.92
C HIS A 50 0.64 5.83 -0.86
N LYS A 51 -0.36 4.94 -0.96
CA LYS A 51 -0.52 3.80 -0.06
C LYS A 51 0.73 2.91 -0.05
N ILE A 52 1.26 2.54 -1.21
CA ILE A 52 2.48 1.74 -1.33
C ILE A 52 3.66 2.42 -0.61
N LYS A 53 3.87 3.72 -0.81
CA LYS A 53 4.91 4.47 -0.09
C LYS A 53 4.68 4.45 1.42
N ARG A 54 3.45 4.64 1.87
CA ARG A 54 3.07 4.61 3.30
C ARG A 54 3.31 3.24 3.93
N TYR A 55 3.00 2.17 3.20
CA TYR A 55 3.19 0.79 3.64
C TYR A 55 4.60 0.25 3.41
N HIS A 56 5.52 1.06 2.85
CA HIS A 56 6.88 0.69 2.46
C HIS A 56 6.92 -0.59 1.60
N ILE A 57 5.95 -0.75 0.70
CA ILE A 57 5.95 -1.88 -0.24
C ILE A 57 7.05 -1.64 -1.27
N ALA A 58 8.00 -2.57 -1.37
CA ALA A 58 9.10 -2.52 -2.33
C ALA A 58 8.59 -2.77 -3.75
N VAL A 59 7.98 -1.76 -4.35
CA VAL A 59 7.76 -1.71 -5.79
C VAL A 59 8.96 -1.02 -6.40
N GLU A 60 9.71 -1.76 -7.20
CA GLU A 60 10.77 -1.22 -8.05
C GLU A 60 10.13 -0.23 -9.03
N HIS A 61 10.14 1.04 -8.65
CA HIS A 61 9.63 2.08 -9.50
C HIS A 61 10.78 2.50 -10.41
N ARG A 62 10.77 2.09 -11.68
CA ARG A 62 11.56 2.74 -12.73
C ARG A 62 10.98 4.15 -12.97
N THR A 63 11.09 5.03 -11.98
CA THR A 63 10.75 6.45 -12.11
C THR A 63 11.96 7.16 -12.70
N ALA A 64 11.93 7.36 -14.01
CA ALA A 64 12.50 8.55 -14.59
C ALA A 64 11.48 9.70 -14.41
N GLY A 65 11.85 10.72 -13.63
CA GLY A 65 11.29 12.08 -13.71
C GLY A 65 9.93 12.38 -13.05
N SER A 66 9.76 13.67 -12.72
CA SER A 66 8.56 14.39 -12.26
C SER A 66 8.28 14.34 -10.76
N SER A 67 8.91 15.21 -9.95
CA SER A 67 8.61 16.64 -9.72
C SER A 67 7.31 16.86 -8.93
N HIS A 68 7.47 17.24 -7.66
CA HIS A 68 6.45 17.97 -6.89
C HIS A 68 6.18 19.31 -7.59
N GLY A 69 4.92 19.72 -7.62
CA GLY A 69 4.45 21.09 -7.85
C GLY A 69 3.49 21.43 -6.72
#